data_AF-A0A0G1PD30-F1
#
_entry.id   AF-A0A0G1PD30-F1
#
_cell.length_a   1.000
_cell.length_b   1.000
_cell.length_c   1.000
_cell.angle_alpha   90.00
_cell.angle_beta   90.00
_cell.angle_gamma   90.00
#
_symmetry.space_group_name_H-M   'P 1'
#
loop_
_entity.id
_entity.type
_entity.pdbx_description
1 polymer ?
#
loop_
_entity_poly.entity_id
_entity_poly.type
_entity_poly.pdbx_seq_one_letter_code
_entity_poly.pdbx_strand_id
1 'polypeptide(L)'
;MQFKRFSQYLQRLEETTKRLEITGILTELIKELTSEETDKAIYLSLGYLRAPYETQIFGMADKMVMTALEQTFGVKRPTIEGVYKKEGDLGDVAYTLAVNSHNGILSITEVYDKLLEIAKSTGSGSQERKIAKLAGANGDRRAFKFSGGRQVAKEQH
;
A
#
# COMPACT_ATOMS: atom_id res chain seq x y z
N MET A 1 -7.75 -7.59 -12.97
CA MET A 1 -8.51 -6.68 -12.10
C MET A 1 -7.64 -5.51 -11.62
N GLN A 2 -8.23 -4.30 -11.57
CA GLN A 2 -7.60 -3.13 -10.95
C GLN A 2 -7.54 -3.28 -9.42
N PHE A 3 -6.44 -2.84 -8.80
CA PHE A 3 -6.27 -2.93 -7.34
C PHE A 3 -7.32 -2.12 -6.58
N LYS A 4 -7.82 -1.01 -7.14
CA LYS A 4 -8.95 -0.24 -6.58
C LYS A 4 -10.23 -1.08 -6.45
N ARG A 5 -10.50 -1.96 -7.43
CA ARG A 5 -11.65 -2.87 -7.36
C ARG A 5 -11.43 -3.95 -6.30
N PHE A 6 -10.21 -4.47 -6.21
CA PHE A 6 -9.83 -5.43 -5.17
C PHE A 6 -9.94 -4.85 -3.75
N SER A 7 -9.52 -3.60 -3.52
CA SER A 7 -9.60 -2.97 -2.19
C SER A 7 -11.04 -2.81 -1.71
N GLN A 8 -12.01 -2.63 -2.64
CA GLN A 8 -13.44 -2.62 -2.29
C GLN A 8 -13.91 -3.98 -1.77
N TYR A 9 -13.36 -5.08 -2.29
CA TYR A 9 -13.62 -6.42 -1.74
C TYR A 9 -13.03 -6.57 -0.33
N LEU A 10 -11.81 -6.08 -0.10
CA LEU A 10 -11.19 -6.10 1.24
C LEU A 10 -11.99 -5.30 2.25
N GLN A 11 -12.45 -4.10 1.88
CA GLN A 11 -13.30 -3.28 2.73
C GLN A 11 -14.61 -4.01 3.11
N ARG A 12 -15.29 -4.64 2.13
CA ARG A 12 -16.48 -5.44 2.39
C ARG A 12 -16.22 -6.61 3.34
N LEU A 13 -15.04 -7.24 3.26
CA LEU A 13 -14.64 -8.32 4.16
C LEU A 13 -14.39 -7.82 5.59
N GLU A 14 -13.82 -6.62 5.73
CA GLU A 14 -13.58 -5.98 7.02
C GLU A 14 -14.87 -5.54 7.72
N GLU A 15 -15.87 -5.10 6.94
CA GLU A 15 -17.17 -4.63 7.44
C GLU A 15 -18.11 -5.75 7.92
N THR A 16 -17.78 -7.03 7.70
CA THR A 16 -18.62 -8.17 8.11
C THR A 16 -17.87 -9.24 8.90
N THR A 17 -18.56 -9.82 9.89
CA THR A 17 -18.09 -10.99 10.64
C THR A 17 -18.88 -12.25 10.30
N LYS A 18 -19.88 -12.17 9.41
CA LYS A 18 -20.78 -13.28 9.10
C LYS A 18 -20.16 -14.21 8.07
N ARG A 19 -19.94 -15.48 8.46
CA ARG A 19 -19.32 -16.51 7.61
C ARG A 19 -19.94 -16.66 6.22
N LEU A 20 -21.28 -16.60 6.12
CA LEU A 20 -21.97 -16.73 4.82
C LEU A 20 -21.74 -15.51 3.92
N GLU A 21 -21.72 -14.31 4.49
CA GLU A 21 -21.42 -13.08 3.74
C GLU A 21 -19.97 -13.08 3.27
N ILE A 22 -19.02 -13.42 4.14
CA ILE A 22 -17.60 -13.60 3.79
C ILE A 22 -17.47 -14.58 2.61
N THR A 23 -18.15 -15.73 2.69
CA THR A 23 -18.13 -16.74 1.61
C THR A 23 -18.67 -16.19 0.30
N GLY A 24 -19.77 -15.42 0.36
CA GLY A 24 -20.34 -14.75 -0.80
C GLY A 24 -19.38 -13.75 -1.44
N ILE A 25 -18.79 -12.87 -0.63
CA ILE A 25 -17.82 -11.85 -1.08
C ILE A 25 -16.61 -12.51 -1.75
N LEU A 26 -16.04 -13.55 -1.15
CA LEU A 26 -14.90 -14.28 -1.74
C LEU A 26 -15.30 -15.01 -3.03
N THR A 27 -16.51 -15.57 -3.10
CA THR A 27 -17.01 -16.22 -4.32
C THR A 27 -17.17 -15.23 -5.47
N GLU A 28 -17.70 -14.03 -5.21
CA GLU A 28 -17.79 -12.94 -6.18
C GLU A 28 -16.38 -12.51 -6.65
N LEU A 29 -15.46 -12.29 -5.70
CA LEU A 29 -14.08 -11.92 -5.99
C LEU A 29 -13.40 -12.94 -6.92
N ILE A 30 -13.48 -14.23 -6.60
CA ILE A 30 -12.86 -15.31 -7.40
C ILE A 30 -13.42 -15.37 -8.82
N LYS A 31 -14.71 -15.07 -9.02
CA LYS A 31 -15.32 -15.06 -10.36
C LYS A 31 -14.86 -13.89 -11.23
N GLU A 32 -14.43 -12.77 -10.66
CA GLU A 32 -13.91 -11.61 -11.40
C GLU A 32 -12.41 -11.73 -11.74
N LEU A 33 -11.69 -12.64 -11.07
CA LEU A 33 -10.25 -12.81 -11.22
C LEU A 33 -9.92 -13.70 -12.44
N THR A 34 -8.80 -13.39 -13.10
CA THR A 34 -8.20 -14.34 -14.05
C THR A 34 -7.41 -15.42 -13.30
N SER A 35 -7.09 -16.51 -14.00
CA SER A 35 -6.25 -17.59 -13.46
C SER A 35 -4.91 -17.07 -12.93
N GLU A 36 -4.32 -16.10 -13.61
CA GLU A 36 -3.04 -15.48 -13.26
C GLU A 36 -3.14 -14.53 -12.08
N GLU A 37 -4.34 -14.04 -11.73
CA GLU A 37 -4.56 -13.11 -10.62
C GLU A 37 -5.01 -13.82 -9.35
N THR A 38 -5.59 -15.02 -9.50
CA THR A 38 -6.25 -15.75 -8.42
C THR A 38 -5.31 -16.04 -7.25
N ASP A 39 -4.12 -16.57 -7.51
CA ASP A 39 -3.14 -16.88 -6.46
C ASP A 39 -2.77 -15.61 -5.65
N LYS A 40 -2.48 -14.52 -6.36
CA LYS A 40 -2.06 -13.23 -5.78
C LYS A 40 -3.17 -12.63 -4.94
N ALA A 41 -4.39 -12.55 -5.48
CA ALA A 41 -5.52 -11.95 -4.79
C ALA A 41 -5.90 -12.74 -3.53
N ILE A 42 -5.85 -14.07 -3.57
CA ILE A 42 -6.15 -14.90 -2.41
C ILE A 42 -5.10 -14.70 -1.31
N TYR A 43 -3.81 -14.74 -1.63
CA TYR A 43 -2.77 -14.49 -0.64
C TYR A 43 -2.89 -13.07 -0.05
N LEU A 44 -3.09 -12.06 -0.89
CA LEU A 44 -3.26 -10.67 -0.44
C LEU A 44 -4.47 -10.50 0.48
N SER A 45 -5.60 -11.17 0.18
CA SER A 45 -6.80 -11.14 1.02
C SER A 45 -6.57 -11.76 2.41
N LEU A 46 -5.61 -12.68 2.51
CA LEU A 46 -5.19 -13.29 3.77
C LEU A 46 -4.06 -12.50 4.47
N GLY A 47 -3.60 -11.39 3.91
CA GLY A 47 -2.48 -10.61 4.43
C GLY A 47 -1.09 -11.20 4.13
N TYR A 48 -0.99 -12.12 3.18
CA TYR A 48 0.26 -12.76 2.78
C TYR A 48 0.66 -12.41 1.34
N LEU A 49 1.94 -12.58 1.01
CA LEU A 49 2.41 -12.57 -0.38
C LEU A 49 2.53 -13.97 -0.96
N ARG A 50 2.82 -14.98 -0.14
CA ARG A 50 3.01 -16.37 -0.53
C ARG A 50 2.51 -17.27 0.59
N ALA A 51 2.60 -18.58 0.40
CA ALA A 51 2.31 -19.51 1.46
C ALA A 51 3.18 -19.21 2.70
N PRO A 52 2.64 -19.30 3.93
CA PRO A 52 3.37 -18.90 5.15
C PRO A 52 4.72 -19.58 5.36
N TYR A 53 4.89 -20.81 4.85
CA TYR A 53 6.15 -21.56 4.92
C TYR A 53 7.26 -21.02 4.00
N GLU A 54 6.96 -20.10 3.07
CA GLU A 54 7.95 -19.50 2.16
C GLU A 54 8.68 -18.30 2.79
N THR A 55 8.41 -17.96 4.05
CA THR A 55 9.16 -16.97 4.88
C THR A 55 9.40 -15.61 4.21
N GLN A 56 8.44 -15.11 3.45
CA GLN A 56 8.53 -13.75 2.89
C GLN A 56 7.85 -12.74 3.81
N ILE A 57 8.66 -12.12 4.66
CA ILE A 57 8.26 -10.98 5.49
C ILE A 57 8.83 -9.68 4.91
N PHE A 58 8.05 -8.59 4.98
CA PHE A 58 8.53 -7.28 4.55
C PHE A 58 9.74 -6.81 5.35
N GLY A 59 9.84 -7.17 6.64
CA GLY A 59 10.93 -6.74 7.51
C GLY A 59 11.07 -5.21 7.54
N MET A 60 9.95 -4.50 7.61
CA MET A 60 9.88 -3.05 7.71
C MET A 60 9.31 -2.69 9.07
N ALA A 61 9.99 -1.81 9.80
CA ALA A 61 9.44 -1.21 11.01
C ALA A 61 8.53 -0.03 10.65
N ASP A 62 7.59 0.32 11.53
CA ASP A 62 6.67 1.45 11.37
C ASP A 62 7.41 2.73 10.99
N LYS A 63 8.55 3.01 11.63
CA LYS A 63 9.37 4.18 11.32
C LYS A 63 9.81 4.23 9.85
N MET A 64 10.09 3.07 9.23
CA MET A 64 10.46 2.96 7.82
C MET A 64 9.28 3.23 6.89
N VAL A 65 8.11 2.65 7.20
CA VAL A 65 6.87 2.90 6.44
C VAL A 65 6.52 4.37 6.50
N MET A 66 6.62 4.95 7.69
CA MET A 66 6.34 6.34 7.98
C MET A 66 7.35 7.26 7.24
N THR A 67 8.63 6.87 7.08
CA THR A 67 9.59 7.53 6.17
C THR A 67 9.17 7.43 4.70
N ALA A 68 8.64 6.27 4.26
CA ALA A 68 8.17 6.11 2.90
C ALA A 68 6.97 7.03 2.61
N LEU A 69 6.05 7.18 3.57
CA LEU A 69 4.94 8.13 3.48
C LEU A 69 5.43 9.59 3.36
N GLU A 70 6.48 9.98 4.11
CA GLU A 70 7.11 11.31 3.96
C GLU A 70 7.60 11.53 2.52
N GLN A 71 8.25 10.52 1.93
CA GLN A 71 8.78 10.58 0.57
C GLN A 71 7.68 10.59 -0.49
N THR A 72 6.61 9.80 -0.31
CA THR A 72 5.49 9.71 -1.26
C THR A 72 4.67 11.00 -1.29
N PHE A 73 4.34 11.55 -0.12
CA PHE A 73 3.41 12.67 -0.02
C PHE A 73 4.10 14.03 0.16
N GLY A 74 5.42 14.07 0.36
CA GLY A 74 6.16 15.31 0.62
C GLY A 74 5.78 15.99 1.95
N VAL A 75 5.23 15.21 2.89
CA VAL A 75 4.76 15.68 4.21
C VAL A 75 5.81 15.39 5.27
N LYS A 76 5.98 16.30 6.25
CA LYS A 76 6.97 16.16 7.32
C LYS A 76 6.53 15.14 8.38
N ARG A 77 7.49 14.40 8.96
CA ARG A 77 7.28 13.44 10.07
C ARG A 77 6.28 13.87 11.15
N PRO A 78 6.32 15.10 11.71
CA PRO A 78 5.42 15.45 12.81
C PRO A 78 3.94 15.45 12.40
N THR A 79 3.63 15.78 11.14
CA THR A 79 2.27 15.70 10.61
C THR A 79 1.81 14.26 10.52
N ILE A 80 2.66 13.36 10.00
CA ILE A 80 2.36 11.93 9.87
C ILE A 80 2.17 11.30 11.25
N GLU A 81 3.04 11.61 12.22
CA GLU A 81 2.91 11.16 13.60
C GLU A 81 1.63 11.69 14.27
N GLY A 82 1.23 12.92 13.96
CA GLY A 82 -0.03 13.50 14.43
C GLY A 82 -1.25 12.74 13.94
N VAL A 83 -1.28 12.36 12.65
CA VAL A 83 -2.35 11.54 12.08
C VAL A 83 -2.30 10.12 12.66
N TYR A 84 -1.12 9.52 12.77
CA TYR A 84 -0.96 8.17 13.34
C TYR A 84 -1.44 8.08 14.79
N LYS A 85 -1.20 9.12 15.61
CA LYS A 85 -1.75 9.20 16.98
C LYS A 85 -3.28 9.23 17.03
N LYS A 86 -3.93 9.72 15.97
CA LYS A 86 -5.38 9.83 15.88
C LYS A 86 -6.01 8.55 15.33
N GLU A 87 -5.45 8.00 14.26
CA GLU A 87 -6.04 6.85 13.54
C GLU A 87 -5.55 5.50 14.10
N GLY A 88 -4.34 5.43 14.66
CA GLY A 88 -3.78 4.21 15.24
C GLY A 88 -3.21 3.21 14.24
N ASP A 89 -3.49 3.38 12.94
CA ASP A 89 -3.00 2.53 11.85
C ASP A 89 -2.30 3.32 10.73
N LEU A 90 -1.26 2.74 10.13
CA LEU A 90 -0.48 3.39 9.07
C LEU A 90 -1.16 3.35 7.70
N GLY A 91 -2.06 2.39 7.46
CA GLY A 91 -2.95 2.34 6.31
C GLY A 91 -3.93 3.51 6.31
N ASP A 92 -4.55 3.80 7.45
CA ASP A 92 -5.45 4.96 7.61
C ASP A 92 -4.71 6.30 7.48
N VAL A 93 -3.46 6.37 7.98
CA VAL A 93 -2.59 7.53 7.72
C VAL A 93 -2.34 7.68 6.23
N ALA A 94 -1.99 6.61 5.53
CA ALA A 94 -1.77 6.64 4.08
C ALA A 94 -3.04 7.06 3.31
N TYR A 95 -4.20 6.54 3.72
CA TYR A 95 -5.50 6.90 3.15
C TYR A 95 -5.79 8.41 3.32
N THR A 96 -5.60 8.92 4.54
CA THR A 96 -5.80 10.34 4.87
C THR A 96 -4.89 11.27 4.04
N LEU A 97 -3.62 10.89 3.88
CA LEU A 97 -2.66 11.65 3.08
C LEU A 97 -2.95 11.57 1.57
N ALA A 98 -3.56 10.49 1.11
CA ALA A 98 -3.84 10.25 -0.31
C ALA A 98 -5.10 10.96 -0.84
N VAL A 99 -5.94 11.57 0.02
CA VAL A 99 -7.24 12.19 -0.37
C VAL A 99 -7.10 13.20 -1.52
N ASN A 100 -5.99 13.93 -1.58
CA ASN A 100 -5.71 14.93 -2.63
C ASN A 100 -4.63 14.49 -3.64
N SER A 101 -4.25 13.22 -3.63
CA SER A 101 -3.22 12.67 -4.53
C SER A 101 -3.82 12.12 -5.82
N HIS A 102 -3.16 12.35 -6.95
CA HIS A 102 -3.45 11.63 -8.18
C HIS A 102 -2.85 10.23 -8.11
N ASN A 103 -3.73 9.25 -7.87
CA ASN A 103 -3.36 7.85 -7.79
C ASN A 103 -3.27 7.22 -9.18
N GLY A 104 -2.22 6.45 -9.40
CA GLY A 104 -2.09 5.61 -10.58
C GLY A 104 -3.15 4.52 -10.62
N ILE A 105 -3.55 4.14 -11.83
CA ILE A 105 -4.29 2.91 -12.04
C ILE A 105 -3.27 1.76 -11.99
N LEU A 106 -3.31 0.97 -10.92
CA LEU A 106 -2.51 -0.24 -10.75
C LEU A 106 -3.41 -1.48 -10.80
N SER A 107 -2.93 -2.54 -11.42
CA SER A 107 -3.50 -3.88 -11.34
C SER A 107 -3.06 -4.60 -10.06
N ILE A 108 -3.76 -5.68 -9.70
CA ILE A 108 -3.38 -6.55 -8.58
C ILE A 108 -1.98 -7.12 -8.80
N THR A 109 -1.68 -7.57 -10.03
CA THR A 109 -0.37 -8.13 -10.38
C THR A 109 0.75 -7.11 -10.17
N GLU A 110 0.58 -5.86 -10.62
CA GLU A 110 1.58 -4.81 -10.41
C GLU A 110 1.81 -4.50 -8.93
N VAL A 111 0.74 -4.43 -8.13
CA VAL A 111 0.88 -4.22 -6.67
C VAL A 111 1.58 -5.41 -6.03
N TYR A 112 1.15 -6.61 -6.36
CA TYR A 112 1.72 -7.85 -5.86
C TYR A 112 3.24 -7.94 -6.14
N ASP A 113 3.65 -7.69 -7.39
CA ASP A 113 5.05 -7.78 -7.79
C ASP A 113 5.92 -6.74 -7.07
N LYS A 114 5.42 -5.52 -6.91
CA LYS A 114 6.09 -4.47 -6.13
C LYS A 114 6.26 -4.86 -4.66
N LEU A 115 5.22 -5.40 -4.04
CA LEU A 115 5.28 -5.87 -2.65
C LEU A 115 6.26 -7.04 -2.50
N LEU A 116 6.24 -7.98 -3.45
CA LEU A 116 7.16 -9.11 -3.51
C LEU A 116 8.62 -8.66 -3.62
N GLU A 117 8.88 -7.64 -4.45
CA GLU A 117 10.19 -7.02 -4.58
C GLU A 117 10.70 -6.35 -3.30
N ILE A 118 9.81 -5.74 -2.52
CA ILE A 118 10.14 -5.15 -1.22
C ILE A 118 10.49 -6.28 -0.23
N ALA A 119 9.67 -7.32 -0.16
CA ALA A 119 9.90 -8.46 0.73
C ALA A 119 11.22 -9.19 0.42
N LYS A 120 11.56 -9.35 -0.87
CA LYS A 120 12.83 -9.97 -1.32
C LYS A 120 14.07 -9.12 -1.10
N SER A 121 13.93 -7.83 -0.78
CA SER A 121 15.08 -6.94 -0.58
C SER A 121 15.78 -7.26 0.75
N THR A 122 16.97 -7.86 0.69
CA THR A 122 17.75 -8.25 1.88
C THR A 122 19.20 -7.79 1.78
N GLY A 123 19.99 -7.99 2.84
CA GLY A 123 21.40 -7.60 2.92
C GLY A 123 21.64 -6.14 3.28
N SER A 124 22.90 -5.70 3.14
CA SER A 124 23.31 -4.32 3.43
C SER A 124 22.53 -3.31 2.57
N GLY A 125 22.11 -2.20 3.17
CA GLY A 125 21.30 -1.16 2.54
C GLY A 125 19.86 -1.57 2.19
N SER A 126 19.38 -2.72 2.69
CA SER A 126 18.03 -3.20 2.36
C SER A 126 16.93 -2.32 2.95
N GLN A 127 17.17 -1.66 4.08
CA GLN A 127 16.19 -0.76 4.69
C GLN A 127 15.89 0.43 3.78
N GLU A 128 16.93 1.11 3.30
CA GLU A 128 16.81 2.26 2.39
C GLU A 128 16.15 1.84 1.07
N ARG A 129 16.51 0.67 0.52
CA ARG A 129 15.87 0.13 -0.69
C ARG A 129 14.38 -0.12 -0.49
N LYS A 130 13.98 -0.72 0.64
CA LYS A 130 12.57 -0.99 0.95
C LYS A 130 11.77 0.31 1.08
N ILE A 131 12.32 1.31 1.77
CA ILE A 131 11.71 2.64 1.89
C ILE A 131 11.51 3.25 0.51
N ALA A 132 12.56 3.30 -0.33
CA ALA A 132 12.49 3.90 -1.66
C ALA A 132 11.50 3.18 -2.60
N LYS A 133 11.45 1.84 -2.53
CA LYS A 133 10.49 1.03 -3.30
C LYS A 133 9.06 1.27 -2.85
N LEU A 134 8.80 1.24 -1.54
CA LEU A 134 7.47 1.52 -0.99
C LEU A 134 7.02 2.95 -1.31
N ALA A 135 7.95 3.91 -1.28
CA ALA A 135 7.67 5.30 -1.59
C ALA A 135 7.35 5.57 -3.08
N GLY A 136 7.64 4.60 -3.97
CA GLY A 136 7.50 4.75 -5.42
C GLY A 136 8.61 5.60 -6.08
N ALA A 137 9.73 5.84 -5.39
CA ALA A 137 10.78 6.76 -5.85
C ALA A 137 11.57 6.25 -7.08
N ASN A 138 11.58 4.93 -7.35
CA ASN A 138 12.38 4.33 -8.42
C ASN A 138 11.59 4.12 -9.73
N GLY A 139 11.03 5.19 -10.29
CA GLY A 139 10.70 5.27 -11.72
C GLY A 139 9.26 4.95 -12.13
N ASP A 140 8.42 4.39 -11.26
CA ASP A 140 7.01 4.20 -11.58
C ASP A 140 6.16 5.42 -11.17
N ARG A 141 6.36 6.52 -11.91
CA ARG A 141 5.64 7.81 -11.76
C ARG A 141 4.14 7.71 -12.05
N ARG A 142 3.59 6.52 -12.23
CA ARG A 142 2.14 6.32 -12.34
C ARG A 142 1.50 6.29 -10.96
N ALA A 143 2.17 5.75 -9.94
CA ALA A 143 1.54 5.46 -8.66
C ALA A 143 1.12 6.71 -7.87
N PHE A 144 1.95 7.77 -7.87
CA PHE A 144 1.69 9.00 -7.10
C PHE A 144 2.30 10.21 -7.83
N LYS A 145 1.52 10.90 -8.65
CA LYS A 145 1.94 12.20 -9.20
C LYS A 145 1.49 13.31 -8.26
N PHE A 146 2.44 13.93 -7.58
CA PHE A 146 2.21 15.20 -6.89
C PHE A 146 2.39 16.36 -7.88
N SER A 147 1.31 17.07 -8.19
CA SER A 147 1.37 18.40 -8.80
C SER A 147 1.56 19.44 -7.68
N GLY A 148 2.77 19.52 -7.15
CA GLY A 148 3.12 20.46 -6.09
C GLY A 148 4.51 21.03 -6.31
N GLY A 149 4.61 21.92 -7.29
CA GLY A 149 5.81 22.73 -7.50
C GLY A 149 6.13 23.56 -6.26
N ARG A 150 7.42 23.86 -6.09
CA ARG A 150 7.98 24.94 -5.28
C ARG A 150 7.00 26.12 -5.15
N GLN A 151 6.36 26.28 -3.99
CA GLN A 151 5.87 27.58 -3.49
C GLN A 151 5.32 27.45 -2.06
N VAL A 152 6.23 27.40 -1.08
CA VAL A 152 5.99 27.97 0.27
C VAL A 152 7.33 28.44 0.80
N ALA A 153 7.87 29.45 0.13
CA ALA A 153 8.96 30.27 0.62
C ALA A 153 8.77 31.65 -0.01
N LYS A 154 7.86 32.44 0.58
CA LYS A 154 7.86 33.91 0.63
C LYS A 154 6.61 34.38 1.37
N GLU A 155 6.78 35.49 2.07
CA GLU A 155 5.79 36.25 2.85
C GLU A 155 5.62 35.82 4.32
N GLN A 156 6.70 36.04 5.07
CA GLN A 156 6.59 36.85 6.28
C GLN A 156 7.67 37.92 6.17
N HIS A 157 7.27 39.16 5.86
CA HIS A 157 7.81 40.45 6.32
C HIS A 157 6.82 41.52 5.86
#